data_AF-A0A1H9F4H3-F1
#
_entry.id   AF-A0A1H9F4H3-F1
#
_cell.length_a   1.000
_cell.length_b   1.000
_cell.length_c   1.000
_cell.angle_alpha   90.00
_cell.angle_beta   90.00
_cell.angle_gamma   90.00
#
_symmetry.space_group_name_H-M   'P 1'
#
loop_
_entity.id
_entity.type
_entity.pdbx_description
1 polymer ?
#
loop_
_entity_poly.entity_id
_entity_poly.type
_entity_poly.pdbx_seq_one_letter_code
_entity_poly.pdbx_strand_id
1 'polypeptide(L)'
;MNRRRRRLFSIASLLTLLASLLVSIPASALGNDYPWPSANMNQLSPLRFNYRNCTDYAAWTLNRQLGGSTSDIRFNWNSIQANNSGHARDWRQGAINRGKPVNDTPRRGAVAWWGASHGGGYGHVAMVAEVRDGGNTVVVHEYNRSNTGVFGTRALTRSNGWPEAFLHIADLPGADVSGDGRADLVLVATGPTGSGRTEAHVLDAATGYSTWYSHWATAAGYTSAASDKHLVGDVNGDGRSDLVIVGTGPTGSGRMEAHVLDGATGYSTWLAHWATAAGYGNSSTRYGLGDVNGDGRADLVLIGTGPTGSGRTEAHVLDAATGYSTWLANWATAAGYSGAPTDRHLVGDVNGDGRADLVIVGTGPTGSGRTEAHVLDAATGYSTWIAHWPTAAGYSGGDNDRHVLGDVNGDGRADLVIVGTGPTGSGRTEAHVLDAATGYSTWIAHWPTAAGYGDATLRYAL
;
A
#
# COMPACT_ATOMS: atom_id res chain seq x y z
N MET A 1 -38.03 42.78 -48.58
CA MET A 1 -37.28 42.98 -49.85
C MET A 1 -35.79 42.85 -49.57
N ASN A 2 -35.14 41.88 -50.26
CA ASN A 2 -33.71 41.78 -50.59
C ASN A 2 -32.64 41.73 -49.47
N ARG A 3 -31.52 41.02 -49.61
CA ARG A 3 -31.09 39.78 -50.29
C ARG A 3 -29.65 39.57 -49.79
N ARG A 4 -29.33 38.33 -49.40
CA ARG A 4 -28.00 37.71 -49.21
C ARG A 4 -26.77 38.45 -49.77
N ARG A 5 -25.65 38.41 -49.02
CA ARG A 5 -24.32 38.02 -49.55
C ARG A 5 -23.50 37.24 -48.52
N ARG A 6 -23.10 36.01 -48.89
CA ARG A 6 -22.01 35.22 -48.29
C ARG A 6 -20.68 35.65 -48.92
N ARG A 7 -19.58 35.63 -48.16
CA ARG A 7 -18.24 35.25 -48.66
C ARG A 7 -17.43 34.56 -47.55
N LEU A 8 -16.73 33.49 -47.95
CA LEU A 8 -15.81 32.62 -47.21
C LEU A 8 -14.36 33.12 -47.31
N PHE A 9 -13.46 32.40 -46.61
CA PHE A 9 -11.97 32.40 -46.56
C PHE A 9 -11.36 33.32 -45.49
N SER A 10 -10.27 33.02 -44.78
CA SER A 10 -9.51 31.81 -44.36
C SER A 10 -8.26 32.33 -43.61
N ILE A 11 -7.97 31.78 -42.42
CA ILE A 11 -6.66 31.59 -41.73
C ILE A 11 -5.52 32.61 -41.97
N ALA A 12 -5.07 33.31 -40.91
CA ALA A 12 -3.64 33.49 -40.59
C ALA A 12 -3.43 34.01 -39.14
N SER A 13 -2.79 33.15 -38.35
CA SER A 13 -1.92 33.36 -37.18
C SER A 13 -1.83 34.74 -36.51
N LEU A 14 -2.10 34.76 -35.20
CA LEU A 14 -1.29 35.54 -34.26
C LEU A 14 -1.02 34.68 -33.00
N LEU A 15 0.16 34.08 -32.97
CA LEU A 15 0.77 33.59 -31.72
C LEU A 15 1.04 34.82 -30.85
N THR A 16 0.36 34.93 -29.71
CA THR A 16 0.78 35.80 -28.62
C THR A 16 1.00 34.95 -27.38
N LEU A 17 2.29 34.67 -27.17
CA LEU A 17 3.01 34.39 -25.93
C LEU A 17 2.14 34.45 -24.65
N LEU A 18 1.72 33.30 -24.12
CA LEU A 18 1.44 33.20 -22.69
C LEU A 18 2.79 33.08 -21.99
N ALA A 19 3.26 34.19 -21.44
CA ALA A 19 4.24 34.16 -20.37
C ALA A 19 3.62 33.36 -19.22
N SER A 20 4.24 32.22 -18.92
CA SER A 20 3.96 31.39 -17.75
C SER A 20 3.99 32.25 -16.50
N LEU A 21 2.80 32.53 -15.94
CA LEU A 21 2.66 32.93 -14.56
C LEU A 21 3.03 31.69 -13.73
N LEU A 22 4.31 31.55 -13.38
CA LEU A 22 4.76 30.59 -12.37
C LEU A 22 4.15 31.04 -11.05
N VAL A 23 2.94 30.56 -10.76
CA VAL A 23 2.45 30.52 -9.39
C VAL A 23 3.42 29.61 -8.64
N SER A 24 4.19 30.18 -7.72
CA SER A 24 5.04 29.42 -6.81
C SER A 24 4.12 28.49 -6.02
N ILE A 25 4.12 27.20 -6.37
CA ILE A 25 3.39 26.20 -5.59
C ILE A 25 4.09 26.16 -4.22
N PRO A 26 3.38 26.40 -3.11
CA PRO A 26 4.00 26.34 -1.79
C PRO A 26 4.57 24.94 -1.56
N ALA A 27 5.75 24.84 -0.95
CA ALA A 27 6.44 23.56 -0.81
C ALA A 27 5.59 22.49 -0.09
N SER A 28 4.69 22.89 0.82
CA SER A 28 3.72 22.00 1.47
C SER A 28 2.73 21.36 0.48
N ALA A 29 2.34 22.07 -0.58
CA ALA A 29 1.49 21.53 -1.66
C ALA A 29 2.25 20.62 -2.63
N LEU A 30 3.58 20.54 -2.50
CA LEU A 30 4.43 19.54 -3.17
C LEU A 30 4.83 18.39 -2.22
N GLY A 31 4.23 18.28 -1.03
CA GLY A 31 4.54 17.24 -0.05
C GLY A 31 5.77 17.51 0.83
N ASN A 32 6.26 18.75 0.93
CA ASN A 32 7.32 19.12 1.88
C ASN A 32 6.75 19.32 3.28
N ASP A 33 6.73 18.26 4.07
CA ASP A 33 6.33 18.22 5.47
C ASP A 33 7.50 18.50 6.44
N TYR A 34 8.66 18.88 5.91
CA TYR A 34 9.88 19.09 6.67
C TYR A 34 9.72 20.25 7.67
N PRO A 35 9.95 20.02 8.97
CA PRO A 35 9.57 20.96 10.03
C PRO A 35 10.51 22.17 10.14
N TRP A 36 11.67 22.15 9.47
CA TRP A 36 12.70 23.19 9.61
C TRP A 36 13.05 23.90 8.28
N PRO A 37 12.07 24.39 7.50
CA PRO A 37 12.30 24.88 6.14
C PRO A 37 13.19 26.13 6.08
N SER A 38 13.30 26.88 7.19
CA SER A 38 14.10 28.11 7.31
C SER A 38 15.38 27.96 8.14
N ALA A 39 15.68 26.76 8.65
CA ALA A 39 16.84 26.54 9.52
C ALA A 39 18.17 26.74 8.79
N ASN A 40 19.22 27.07 9.57
CA ASN A 40 20.56 27.30 9.06
C ASN A 40 21.21 25.98 8.65
N MET A 41 21.59 25.86 7.38
CA MET A 41 22.12 24.63 6.79
C MET A 41 23.47 24.17 7.36
N ASN A 42 24.19 25.04 8.09
CA ASN A 42 25.45 24.68 8.73
C ASN A 42 25.27 24.12 10.15
N GLN A 43 24.02 23.93 10.60
CA GLN A 43 23.71 23.38 11.90
C GLN A 43 23.07 22.00 11.75
N LEU A 44 23.26 21.15 12.76
CA LEU A 44 22.63 19.84 12.84
C LEU A 44 21.18 19.96 13.32
N SER A 45 20.30 19.19 12.69
CA SER A 45 18.96 18.91 13.18
C SER A 45 19.00 17.94 14.37
N PRO A 46 17.87 17.75 15.07
CA PRO A 46 17.72 16.64 16.03
C PRO A 46 18.01 15.25 15.44
N LEU A 47 17.91 15.08 14.12
CA LEU A 47 18.23 13.85 13.40
C LEU A 47 19.75 13.66 13.20
N ARG A 48 20.54 14.67 13.58
CA ARG A 48 22.01 14.74 13.47
C ARG A 48 22.52 14.75 12.03
N PHE A 49 21.73 15.28 11.11
CA PHE A 49 22.16 15.71 9.78
C PHE A 49 22.05 17.22 9.68
N ASN A 50 22.83 17.83 8.78
CA ASN A 50 22.80 19.28 8.59
C ASN A 50 21.46 19.70 7.99
N TYR A 51 20.79 20.71 8.56
CA TYR A 51 19.46 21.16 8.15
C TYR A 51 19.35 21.37 6.64
N ARG A 52 18.19 20.99 6.09
CA ARG A 52 17.80 21.20 4.68
C ARG A 52 18.75 20.54 3.67
N ASN A 53 19.60 19.60 4.11
CA ASN A 53 20.31 18.73 3.19
C ASN A 53 19.44 17.55 2.79
N CYS A 54 19.77 16.93 1.65
CA CYS A 54 19.07 15.75 1.16
C CYS A 54 19.00 14.64 2.21
N THR A 55 20.09 14.40 2.93
CA THR A 55 20.16 13.39 4.01
C THR A 55 19.30 13.75 5.22
N ASP A 56 19.14 15.04 5.53
CA ASP A 56 18.31 15.47 6.66
C ASP A 56 16.82 15.41 6.32
N TYR A 57 16.45 15.81 5.09
CA TYR A 57 15.09 15.63 4.59
C TYR A 57 14.72 14.15 4.51
N ALA A 58 15.56 13.31 3.90
CA ALA A 58 15.32 11.87 3.82
C ALA A 58 15.22 11.22 5.21
N ALA A 59 16.09 11.61 6.15
CA ALA A 59 16.01 11.14 7.53
C ALA A 59 14.71 11.56 8.22
N TRP A 60 14.20 12.76 7.94
CA TRP A 60 12.91 13.20 8.47
C TRP A 60 11.76 12.39 7.89
N THR A 61 11.73 12.17 6.58
CA THR A 61 10.68 11.36 5.94
C THR A 61 10.70 9.93 6.48
N LEU A 62 11.87 9.29 6.59
CA LEU A 62 12.01 7.97 7.21
C LEU A 62 11.58 7.99 8.70
N ASN A 63 11.88 9.06 9.42
CA ASN A 63 11.41 9.23 10.80
C ASN A 63 9.87 9.23 10.86
N ARG A 64 9.20 9.93 9.93
CA ARG A 64 7.74 9.97 9.83
C ARG A 64 7.14 8.64 9.43
N GLN A 65 7.74 7.95 8.46
CA GLN A 65 7.35 6.62 8.00
C GLN A 65 7.54 5.52 9.04
N LEU A 66 8.31 5.79 10.10
CA LEU A 66 8.42 4.89 11.26
C LEU A 66 7.49 5.31 12.41
N GLY A 67 6.57 6.25 12.18
CA GLY A 67 5.65 6.81 13.19
C GLY A 67 6.28 7.89 14.10
N GLY A 68 7.48 8.37 13.77
CA GLY A 68 8.19 9.38 14.56
C GLY A 68 7.64 10.79 14.39
N SER A 69 8.07 11.69 15.27
CA SER A 69 7.72 13.11 15.28
C SER A 69 8.93 13.96 15.67
N THR A 70 8.77 15.28 15.79
CA THR A 70 9.84 16.16 16.31
C THR A 70 10.16 15.91 17.79
N SER A 71 9.24 15.30 18.53
CA SER A 71 9.42 14.91 19.94
C SER A 71 9.74 13.43 20.15
N ASP A 72 9.59 12.59 19.12
CA ASP A 72 9.86 11.15 19.14
C ASP A 72 10.68 10.75 17.90
N ILE A 73 12.00 10.77 18.03
CA ILE A 73 12.93 10.51 16.91
C ILE A 73 13.22 9.02 16.82
N ARG A 74 12.68 8.38 15.78
CA ARG A 74 12.81 6.97 15.43
C ARG A 74 13.84 6.70 14.33
N PHE A 75 14.19 7.71 13.53
CA PHE A 75 15.26 7.64 12.55
C PHE A 75 16.23 8.81 12.69
N ASN A 76 17.53 8.53 12.79
CA ASN A 76 18.57 9.56 12.88
C ASN A 76 19.90 9.05 12.27
N TRP A 77 20.97 9.82 12.42
CA TRP A 77 22.30 9.45 11.93
C TRP A 77 22.76 8.05 12.33
N ASN A 78 22.52 7.61 13.57
CA ASN A 78 22.87 6.26 14.02
C ASN A 78 22.06 5.16 13.31
N SER A 79 20.92 5.49 12.72
CA SER A 79 20.05 4.55 12.00
C SER A 79 20.57 4.21 10.60
N ILE A 80 21.56 4.95 10.06
CA ILE A 80 21.99 4.75 8.67
C ILE A 80 23.47 5.03 8.39
N GLN A 81 24.21 5.64 9.32
CA GLN A 81 25.64 5.91 9.08
C GLN A 81 26.41 4.62 8.76
N ALA A 82 27.42 4.77 7.92
CA ALA A 82 28.50 3.82 7.72
C ALA A 82 29.82 4.60 7.67
N ASN A 83 30.92 3.96 8.09
CA ASN A 83 32.26 4.58 8.12
C ASN A 83 32.34 5.89 8.92
N ASN A 84 31.50 6.04 9.97
CA ASN A 84 31.39 7.27 10.75
C ASN A 84 31.05 8.51 9.89
N SER A 85 30.31 8.29 8.81
CA SER A 85 29.90 9.32 7.86
C SER A 85 28.38 9.40 7.75
N GLY A 86 27.87 10.64 7.67
CA GLY A 86 26.46 10.91 7.37
C GLY A 86 26.19 11.26 5.91
N HIS A 87 27.21 11.17 5.04
CA HIS A 87 27.07 11.51 3.63
C HIS A 87 26.18 10.50 2.90
N ALA A 88 25.42 11.00 1.93
CA ALA A 88 24.51 10.18 1.14
C ALA A 88 25.21 8.96 0.52
N ARG A 89 26.42 9.11 -0.03
CA ARG A 89 27.22 8.00 -0.60
C ARG A 89 27.45 6.80 0.33
N ASP A 90 27.31 6.97 1.64
CA ASP A 90 27.55 5.90 2.62
C ASP A 90 26.24 5.21 3.05
N TRP A 91 25.08 5.78 2.71
CA TRP A 91 23.77 5.28 3.14
C TRP A 91 23.45 3.90 2.58
N ARG A 92 23.90 3.57 1.36
CA ARG A 92 23.75 2.22 0.79
C ARG A 92 24.40 1.16 1.67
N GLN A 93 25.65 1.37 2.06
CA GLN A 93 26.34 0.45 2.96
C GLN A 93 25.70 0.46 4.35
N GLY A 94 25.26 1.63 4.81
CA GLY A 94 24.53 1.79 6.06
C GLY A 94 23.25 0.96 6.16
N ALA A 95 22.48 0.90 5.08
CA ALA A 95 21.28 0.09 4.95
C ALA A 95 21.62 -1.41 5.01
N ILE A 96 22.59 -1.84 4.19
CA ILE A 96 23.08 -3.23 4.15
C ILE A 96 23.57 -3.68 5.53
N ASN A 97 24.35 -2.85 6.23
CA ASN A 97 24.86 -3.16 7.58
C ASN A 97 23.75 -3.36 8.61
N ARG A 98 22.54 -2.87 8.35
CA ARG A 98 21.36 -2.99 9.22
C ARG A 98 20.35 -4.00 8.68
N GLY A 99 20.77 -4.83 7.73
CA GLY A 99 19.93 -5.87 7.12
C GLY A 99 18.79 -5.31 6.27
N LYS A 100 18.85 -4.04 5.86
CA LYS A 100 17.80 -3.45 5.02
C LYS A 100 17.99 -3.85 3.56
N PRO A 101 16.91 -4.27 2.85
CA PRO A 101 17.01 -4.60 1.44
C PRO A 101 17.50 -3.39 0.62
N VAL A 102 18.35 -3.68 -0.35
CA VAL A 102 18.87 -2.71 -1.31
C VAL A 102 18.85 -3.36 -2.68
N ASN A 103 18.03 -2.84 -3.59
CA ASN A 103 17.85 -3.39 -4.93
C ASN A 103 17.52 -2.28 -5.95
N ASP A 104 17.04 -2.65 -7.14
CA ASP A 104 16.68 -1.74 -8.24
C ASP A 104 15.15 -1.62 -8.45
N THR A 105 14.38 -2.09 -7.46
CA THR A 105 12.93 -2.04 -7.46
C THR A 105 12.50 -0.78 -6.71
N PRO A 106 11.87 0.20 -7.38
CA PRO A 106 11.35 1.36 -6.69
C PRO A 106 10.13 0.99 -5.84
N ARG A 107 10.02 1.58 -4.66
CA ARG A 107 8.82 1.53 -3.83
C ARG A 107 8.55 2.90 -3.27
N ARG A 108 7.27 3.24 -3.09
CA ARG A 108 6.90 4.47 -2.42
C ARG A 108 7.45 4.46 -1.00
N GLY A 109 8.02 5.58 -0.61
CA GLY A 109 8.73 5.75 0.65
C GLY A 109 10.16 5.23 0.69
N ALA A 110 10.62 4.45 -0.29
CA ALA A 110 12.02 4.05 -0.38
C ALA A 110 12.94 5.26 -0.60
N VAL A 111 14.22 5.10 -0.24
CA VAL A 111 15.24 6.12 -0.55
C VAL A 111 15.85 5.80 -1.92
N ALA A 112 15.61 6.68 -2.89
CA ALA A 112 16.37 6.73 -4.13
C ALA A 112 17.80 7.21 -3.84
N TRP A 113 18.81 6.39 -4.15
CA TRP A 113 20.19 6.62 -3.76
C TRP A 113 21.14 6.74 -4.97
N TRP A 114 22.07 7.69 -4.89
CA TRP A 114 23.19 7.84 -5.83
C TRP A 114 24.52 7.92 -5.07
N GLY A 115 25.50 7.15 -5.53
CA GLY A 115 26.82 7.05 -4.92
C GLY A 115 27.75 8.23 -5.19
N ALA A 116 29.04 8.04 -4.90
CA ALA A 116 30.06 9.09 -4.92
C ALA A 116 30.30 9.73 -6.31
N SER A 117 29.81 9.13 -7.38
CA SER A 117 29.74 9.72 -8.73
C SER A 117 28.87 10.98 -8.79
N HIS A 118 27.99 11.19 -7.80
CA HIS A 118 27.05 12.30 -7.70
C HIS A 118 27.37 13.23 -6.54
N GLY A 119 26.80 14.44 -6.58
CA GLY A 119 26.87 15.40 -5.47
C GLY A 119 28.29 15.81 -5.08
N GLY A 120 29.22 15.87 -6.05
CA GLY A 120 30.61 16.27 -5.80
C GLY A 120 31.39 15.29 -4.92
N GLY A 121 31.04 14.01 -4.93
CA GLY A 121 31.67 12.99 -4.09
C GLY A 121 30.87 12.64 -2.85
N TYR A 122 29.91 13.46 -2.44
CA TYR A 122 29.10 13.21 -1.22
C TYR A 122 27.92 12.26 -1.46
N GLY A 123 27.63 11.92 -2.72
CA GLY A 123 26.43 11.21 -3.13
C GLY A 123 25.18 12.06 -3.00
N HIS A 124 24.03 11.45 -3.28
CA HIS A 124 22.73 12.10 -3.15
C HIS A 124 21.65 11.10 -2.74
N VAL A 125 20.63 11.57 -2.03
CA VAL A 125 19.44 10.78 -1.67
C VAL A 125 18.18 11.59 -1.93
N ALA A 126 17.12 10.90 -2.30
CA ALA A 126 15.79 11.45 -2.48
C ALA A 126 14.76 10.44 -1.97
N MET A 127 13.58 10.92 -1.57
CA MET A 127 12.48 10.06 -1.15
C MET A 127 11.58 9.76 -2.34
N VAL A 128 11.30 8.49 -2.60
CA VAL A 128 10.33 8.09 -3.63
C VAL A 128 8.94 8.46 -3.13
N ALA A 129 8.33 9.47 -3.75
CA ALA A 129 7.00 9.96 -3.41
C ALA A 129 5.90 9.19 -4.14
N GLU A 130 6.22 8.70 -5.33
CA GLU A 130 5.31 7.96 -6.20
C GLU A 130 6.16 7.08 -7.12
N VAL A 131 5.62 5.94 -7.49
CA VAL A 131 6.17 5.08 -8.53
C VAL A 131 5.14 5.05 -9.66
N ARG A 132 5.52 4.90 -10.92
CA ARG A 132 4.59 4.94 -12.07
C ARG A 132 5.04 3.97 -13.15
N ASP A 133 4.17 3.76 -14.13
CA ASP A 133 4.48 3.06 -15.37
C ASP A 133 5.07 1.66 -15.14
N GLY A 134 4.52 0.93 -14.16
CA GLY A 134 5.01 -0.39 -13.84
C GLY A 134 6.41 -0.39 -13.19
N GLY A 135 6.78 0.65 -12.44
CA GLY A 135 8.09 0.76 -11.79
C GLY A 135 9.20 1.30 -12.71
N ASN A 136 8.83 1.87 -13.85
CA ASN A 136 9.78 2.45 -14.81
C ASN A 136 9.97 3.96 -14.66
N THR A 137 9.07 4.59 -13.91
CA THR A 137 9.11 6.01 -13.58
C THR A 137 8.98 6.14 -12.06
N VAL A 138 9.73 7.05 -11.45
CA VAL A 138 9.54 7.43 -10.04
C VAL A 138 9.47 8.94 -9.92
N VAL A 139 8.55 9.44 -9.09
CA VAL A 139 8.55 10.84 -8.65
C VAL A 139 9.27 10.89 -7.32
N VAL A 140 10.30 11.73 -7.22
CA VAL A 140 11.09 11.87 -6.00
C VAL A 140 10.95 13.25 -5.38
N HIS A 141 10.92 13.30 -4.06
CA HIS A 141 11.00 14.50 -3.23
C HIS A 141 12.40 14.63 -2.63
N GLU A 142 13.03 15.79 -2.77
CA GLU A 142 14.42 15.97 -2.37
C GLU A 142 14.77 17.43 -2.05
N TYR A 143 15.77 17.60 -1.19
CA TYR A 143 16.47 18.88 -1.06
C TYR A 143 17.77 18.87 -1.85
N ASN A 144 18.28 20.04 -2.22
CA ASN A 144 19.62 20.26 -2.79
C ASN A 144 19.87 19.72 -4.21
N ARG A 145 18.85 19.28 -4.94
CA ARG A 145 19.08 18.81 -6.31
C ARG A 145 19.30 19.94 -7.31
N SER A 146 18.40 20.93 -7.31
CA SER A 146 18.45 22.07 -8.24
C SER A 146 19.16 23.27 -7.64
N ASN A 147 18.95 23.52 -6.34
CA ASN A 147 19.56 24.62 -5.59
C ASN A 147 19.81 24.19 -4.14
N THR A 148 20.87 24.71 -3.54
CA THR A 148 21.21 24.47 -2.14
C THR A 148 20.10 24.99 -1.21
N GLY A 149 19.65 24.12 -0.31
CA GLY A 149 18.62 24.37 0.70
C GLY A 149 17.19 24.37 0.18
N VAL A 150 16.97 24.02 -1.09
CA VAL A 150 15.66 24.11 -1.73
C VAL A 150 15.08 22.72 -1.94
N PHE A 151 13.84 22.56 -1.48
CA PHE A 151 13.00 21.39 -1.76
C PHE A 151 12.58 21.40 -3.24
N GLY A 152 12.56 20.23 -3.86
CA GLY A 152 12.04 20.03 -5.20
C GLY A 152 11.40 18.66 -5.36
N THR A 153 10.60 18.55 -6.42
CA THR A 153 10.05 17.30 -6.91
C THR A 153 10.48 17.11 -8.36
N ARG A 154 10.77 15.87 -8.77
CA ARG A 154 10.99 15.53 -10.18
C ARG A 154 10.66 14.08 -10.47
N ALA A 155 10.23 13.82 -11.71
CA ALA A 155 10.12 12.49 -12.25
C ALA A 155 11.46 12.01 -12.81
N LEU A 156 11.80 10.75 -12.53
CA LEU A 156 12.95 10.03 -13.04
C LEU A 156 12.43 8.86 -13.86
N THR A 157 13.15 8.50 -14.91
CA THR A 157 12.86 7.31 -15.70
C THR A 157 14.10 6.44 -15.78
N ARG A 158 13.92 5.17 -16.13
CA ARG A 158 15.03 4.23 -16.38
C ARG A 158 16.11 4.80 -17.32
N SER A 159 15.71 5.64 -18.28
CA SER A 159 16.60 6.28 -19.25
C SER A 159 17.14 7.65 -18.82
N ASN A 160 16.64 8.24 -17.73
CA ASN A 160 16.99 9.59 -17.33
C ASN A 160 17.06 9.75 -15.81
N GLY A 161 18.28 9.82 -15.30
CA GLY A 161 18.55 10.17 -13.90
C GLY A 161 18.10 9.12 -12.89
N TRP A 162 17.94 7.86 -13.31
CA TRP A 162 17.59 6.73 -12.45
C TRP A 162 18.56 6.59 -11.27
N PRO A 163 18.08 6.24 -10.06
CA PRO A 163 18.94 5.93 -8.91
C PRO A 163 19.87 4.74 -9.16
N GLU A 164 21.01 4.71 -8.47
CA GLU A 164 21.91 3.55 -8.51
C GLU A 164 21.39 2.39 -7.64
N ALA A 165 20.52 2.70 -6.66
CA ALA A 165 19.78 1.73 -5.86
C ALA A 165 18.58 2.40 -5.19
N PHE A 166 17.62 1.58 -4.76
CA PHE A 166 16.60 1.93 -3.78
C PHE A 166 16.94 1.28 -2.44
N LEU A 167 16.89 2.07 -1.37
CA LEU A 167 17.10 1.60 0.00
C LEU A 167 15.74 1.43 0.67
N HIS A 168 15.39 0.18 0.98
CA HIS A 168 14.11 -0.19 1.56
C HIS A 168 14.19 -0.18 3.09
N ILE A 169 14.01 1.01 3.67
CA ILE A 169 14.25 1.24 5.10
C ILE A 169 12.94 1.22 5.87
N ALA A 170 11.96 1.98 5.39
CA ALA A 170 10.64 2.22 5.96
C ALA A 170 9.67 2.58 4.82
N ASP A 171 9.59 1.70 3.83
CA ASP A 171 8.75 1.89 2.66
C ASP A 171 7.28 1.96 3.08
N LEU A 172 6.48 2.64 2.26
CA LEU A 172 5.06 2.76 2.54
C LEU A 172 4.29 1.52 2.06
N PRO A 173 3.32 1.04 2.85
CA PRO A 173 2.60 -0.20 2.55
C PRO A 173 1.58 -0.05 1.42
N GLY A 174 1.21 -1.17 0.81
CA GLY A 174 0.33 -1.27 -0.37
C GLY A 174 -1.18 -1.06 -0.13
N ALA A 175 -1.58 -0.63 1.07
CA ALA A 175 -2.97 -0.37 1.52
C ALA A 175 -3.30 1.14 1.69
N ASP A 176 -2.40 2.03 1.23
CA ASP A 176 -2.49 3.48 1.40
C ASP A 176 -3.22 4.17 0.24
N VAL A 177 -4.55 4.29 0.35
CA VAL A 177 -5.37 4.96 -0.68
C VAL A 177 -5.16 6.48 -0.67
N SER A 178 -5.05 7.07 0.52
CA SER A 178 -4.90 8.51 0.71
C SER A 178 -3.52 9.02 0.31
N GLY A 179 -2.50 8.18 0.37
CA GLY A 179 -1.09 8.52 0.18
C GLY A 179 -0.44 9.07 1.44
N ASP A 180 -0.92 8.76 2.64
CA ASP A 180 -0.38 9.28 3.91
C ASP A 180 0.57 8.31 4.64
N GLY A 181 0.72 7.11 4.11
CA GLY A 181 1.56 6.03 4.60
C GLY A 181 0.86 5.06 5.56
N ARG A 182 -0.46 5.13 5.70
CA ARG A 182 -1.27 4.23 6.56
C ARG A 182 -2.29 3.48 5.72
N ALA A 183 -2.64 2.28 6.16
CA ALA A 183 -3.64 1.45 5.49
C ALA A 183 -5.06 1.98 5.71
N ASP A 184 -5.70 2.48 4.66
CA ASP A 184 -7.05 3.06 4.71
C ASP A 184 -8.14 1.99 4.51
N LEU A 185 -9.23 2.08 5.28
CA LEU A 185 -10.31 1.08 5.20
C LEU A 185 -11.27 1.40 4.06
N VAL A 186 -11.29 0.53 3.05
CA VAL A 186 -12.14 0.65 1.85
C VAL A 186 -13.41 -0.19 2.01
N LEU A 187 -14.55 0.48 1.90
CA LEU A 187 -15.88 -0.11 1.86
C LEU A 187 -16.39 -0.10 0.43
N VAL A 188 -16.55 -1.29 -0.16
CA VAL A 188 -17.04 -1.46 -1.53
C VAL A 188 -18.53 -1.77 -1.52
N ALA A 189 -19.33 -0.84 -2.03
CA ALA A 189 -20.77 -1.01 -2.24
C ALA A 189 -21.04 -1.54 -3.65
N THR A 190 -21.47 -2.80 -3.72
CA THR A 190 -21.54 -3.55 -4.98
C THR A 190 -22.76 -3.20 -5.85
N GLY A 191 -23.87 -2.82 -5.21
CA GLY A 191 -25.10 -2.35 -5.86
C GLY A 191 -26.38 -2.98 -5.28
N PRO A 192 -27.56 -2.37 -5.51
CA PRO A 192 -27.77 -1.06 -6.14
C PRO A 192 -27.24 0.10 -5.29
N THR A 193 -26.69 1.14 -5.91
CA THR A 193 -26.10 2.31 -5.22
C THR A 193 -26.69 3.63 -5.75
N GLY A 194 -26.38 4.74 -5.08
CA GLY A 194 -26.87 6.07 -5.47
C GLY A 194 -26.31 6.57 -6.82
N SER A 195 -25.08 6.17 -7.17
CA SER A 195 -24.42 6.54 -8.42
C SER A 195 -24.80 5.65 -9.61
N GLY A 196 -25.50 4.53 -9.39
CA GLY A 196 -25.76 3.55 -10.44
C GLY A 196 -24.56 2.65 -10.78
N ARG A 197 -23.53 2.65 -9.93
CA ARG A 197 -22.23 2.00 -10.15
C ARG A 197 -21.75 1.32 -8.86
N THR A 198 -20.77 0.42 -8.93
CA THR A 198 -20.05 0.05 -7.71
C THR A 198 -19.38 1.30 -7.12
N GLU A 199 -19.53 1.51 -5.82
CA GLU A 199 -18.95 2.66 -5.11
C GLU A 199 -17.85 2.18 -4.15
N ALA A 200 -16.80 2.98 -4.01
CA ALA A 200 -15.79 2.81 -2.99
C ALA A 200 -15.88 3.97 -2.00
N HIS A 201 -15.99 3.65 -0.71
CA HIS A 201 -16.01 4.63 0.37
C HIS A 201 -14.82 4.36 1.28
N VAL A 202 -13.97 5.37 1.47
CA VAL A 202 -12.68 5.19 2.14
C VAL A 202 -12.69 5.93 3.45
N LEU A 203 -12.39 5.21 4.53
CA LEU A 203 -12.20 5.75 5.87
C LEU A 203 -10.70 5.96 6.12
N ASP A 204 -10.39 7.13 6.67
CA ASP A 204 -9.02 7.59 6.86
C ASP A 204 -8.38 6.98 8.12
N ALA A 205 -7.28 6.24 7.96
CA ALA A 205 -6.57 5.64 9.08
C ALA A 205 -5.90 6.66 10.00
N ALA A 206 -5.46 7.82 9.50
CA ALA A 206 -4.86 8.88 10.32
C ALA A 206 -5.83 9.50 11.31
N THR A 207 -7.15 9.39 11.06
CA THR A 207 -8.18 9.82 12.01
C THR A 207 -8.76 8.67 12.82
N GLY A 208 -8.14 7.48 12.76
CA GLY A 208 -8.67 6.27 13.37
C GLY A 208 -10.01 5.85 12.76
N TYR A 209 -10.16 6.01 11.45
CA TYR A 209 -11.38 5.75 10.68
C TYR A 209 -12.60 6.57 11.09
N SER A 210 -12.43 7.65 11.87
CA SER A 210 -13.52 8.49 12.35
C SER A 210 -14.03 9.48 11.28
N THR A 211 -13.28 9.66 10.19
CA THR A 211 -13.66 10.49 9.04
C THR A 211 -13.60 9.73 7.73
N TRP A 212 -14.46 10.12 6.81
CA TRP A 212 -14.35 9.70 5.41
C TRP A 212 -13.21 10.47 4.74
N TYR A 213 -12.28 9.74 4.11
CA TYR A 213 -11.32 10.33 3.19
C TYR A 213 -12.03 10.72 1.89
N SER A 214 -12.78 9.80 1.29
CA SER A 214 -13.48 10.03 0.03
C SER A 214 -14.62 9.04 -0.21
N HIS A 215 -15.51 9.40 -1.14
CA HIS A 215 -16.53 8.53 -1.74
C HIS A 215 -16.43 8.64 -3.27
N TRP A 216 -16.24 7.51 -3.93
CA TRP A 216 -16.10 7.46 -5.39
C TRP A 216 -17.13 6.52 -6.02
N ALA A 217 -17.78 7.02 -7.08
CA ALA A 217 -18.39 6.16 -8.06
C ALA A 217 -17.29 5.59 -8.96
N THR A 218 -17.09 4.28 -8.93
CA THR A 218 -16.00 3.64 -9.68
C THR A 218 -16.31 3.56 -11.17
N ALA A 219 -15.31 3.28 -12.01
CA ALA A 219 -15.54 3.00 -13.43
C ALA A 219 -16.36 1.71 -13.67
N ALA A 220 -16.48 0.85 -12.67
CA ALA A 220 -17.28 -0.37 -12.74
C ALA A 220 -18.78 -0.09 -12.76
N GLY A 221 -19.52 -0.95 -13.47
CA GLY A 221 -20.97 -1.07 -13.28
C GLY A 221 -21.28 -1.69 -11.92
N TYR A 222 -22.48 -2.23 -11.73
CA TYR A 222 -22.75 -3.05 -10.55
C TYR A 222 -21.94 -4.36 -10.60
N THR A 223 -21.36 -4.69 -9.47
CA THR A 223 -20.66 -5.94 -9.22
C THR A 223 -21.47 -6.80 -8.25
N SER A 224 -21.08 -8.05 -8.06
CA SER A 224 -21.81 -9.02 -7.26
C SER A 224 -21.02 -9.38 -6.03
N ALA A 225 -21.60 -9.07 -4.87
CA ALA A 225 -21.03 -9.43 -3.58
C ALA A 225 -20.95 -10.97 -3.38
N ALA A 226 -21.71 -11.75 -4.16
CA ALA A 226 -21.77 -13.21 -4.07
C ALA A 226 -20.73 -13.91 -4.96
N SER A 227 -20.59 -13.47 -6.22
CA SER A 227 -19.71 -14.12 -7.21
C SER A 227 -18.33 -13.49 -7.31
N ASP A 228 -18.20 -12.22 -6.93
CA ASP A 228 -16.97 -11.48 -7.09
C ASP A 228 -16.22 -11.39 -5.76
N LYS A 229 -14.92 -11.11 -5.83
CA LYS A 229 -14.11 -10.74 -4.68
C LYS A 229 -13.58 -9.35 -4.93
N HIS A 230 -13.72 -8.49 -3.93
CA HIS A 230 -13.27 -7.11 -3.95
C HIS A 230 -12.07 -7.03 -3.02
N LEU A 231 -10.90 -6.86 -3.60
CA LEU A 231 -9.62 -6.83 -2.90
C LEU A 231 -8.96 -5.48 -3.16
N VAL A 232 -8.18 -5.00 -2.20
CA VAL A 232 -7.45 -3.74 -2.30
C VAL A 232 -5.96 -4.04 -2.17
N GLY A 233 -5.15 -3.35 -2.97
CA GLY A 233 -3.70 -3.52 -2.99
C GLY A 233 -3.08 -2.79 -4.16
N ASP A 234 -1.83 -2.35 -4.02
CA ASP A 234 -1.09 -1.64 -5.06
C ASP A 234 -0.64 -2.60 -6.19
N VAL A 235 -1.41 -2.69 -7.29
CA VAL A 235 -1.16 -3.65 -8.38
C VAL A 235 -0.18 -3.09 -9.41
N ASN A 236 -0.25 -1.78 -9.65
CA ASN A 236 0.63 -1.11 -10.61
C ASN A 236 1.96 -0.66 -9.99
N GLY A 237 2.15 -0.86 -8.69
CA GLY A 237 3.33 -0.54 -7.92
C GLY A 237 3.55 0.96 -7.77
N ASP A 238 2.49 1.80 -7.77
CA ASP A 238 2.57 3.26 -7.70
C ASP A 238 2.60 3.83 -6.27
N GLY A 239 2.36 2.96 -5.30
CA GLY A 239 2.27 3.26 -3.88
C GLY A 239 0.89 3.72 -3.42
N ARG A 240 -0.15 3.58 -4.26
CA ARG A 240 -1.56 3.73 -3.91
C ARG A 240 -2.29 2.42 -4.19
N SER A 241 -3.25 2.10 -3.33
CA SER A 241 -3.97 0.84 -3.50
C SER A 241 -5.01 0.91 -4.61
N ASP A 242 -4.94 -0.05 -5.51
CA ASP A 242 -5.93 -0.30 -6.54
C ASP A 242 -7.08 -1.13 -5.99
N LEU A 243 -8.24 -1.06 -6.66
CA LEU A 243 -9.37 -1.95 -6.38
C LEU A 243 -9.43 -3.04 -7.43
N VAL A 244 -9.25 -4.29 -7.00
CA VAL A 244 -9.32 -5.47 -7.86
C VAL A 244 -10.65 -6.18 -7.65
N ILE A 245 -11.41 -6.30 -8.73
CA ILE A 245 -12.61 -7.14 -8.80
C ILE A 245 -12.23 -8.45 -9.46
N VAL A 246 -12.19 -9.53 -8.67
CA VAL A 246 -11.89 -10.87 -9.16
C VAL A 246 -13.19 -11.61 -9.45
N GLY A 247 -13.46 -11.85 -10.73
CA GLY A 247 -14.51 -12.74 -11.21
C GLY A 247 -14.08 -14.19 -11.03
N THR A 248 -14.65 -14.86 -10.01
CA THR A 248 -14.20 -16.22 -9.62
C THR A 248 -14.71 -17.34 -10.53
N GLY A 249 -15.64 -17.02 -11.43
CA GLY A 249 -16.18 -17.92 -12.45
C GLY A 249 -17.68 -18.24 -12.27
N PRO A 250 -18.37 -18.64 -13.36
CA PRO A 250 -17.89 -18.66 -14.75
C PRO A 250 -17.75 -17.24 -15.35
N THR A 251 -16.76 -17.04 -16.22
CA THR A 251 -16.44 -15.75 -16.85
C THR A 251 -16.40 -15.84 -18.38
N GLY A 252 -16.19 -14.72 -19.08
CA GLY A 252 -16.13 -14.68 -20.55
C GLY A 252 -14.87 -15.31 -21.15
N SER A 253 -13.75 -15.28 -20.43
CA SER A 253 -12.46 -15.82 -20.85
C SER A 253 -12.29 -17.33 -20.61
N GLY A 254 -13.19 -17.96 -19.84
CA GLY A 254 -13.00 -19.35 -19.40
C GLY A 254 -12.01 -19.51 -18.24
N ARG A 255 -11.52 -18.41 -17.65
CA ARG A 255 -10.55 -18.33 -16.56
C ARG A 255 -11.05 -17.37 -15.48
N MET A 256 -10.46 -17.34 -14.30
CA MET A 256 -10.74 -16.20 -13.42
C MET A 256 -10.29 -14.91 -14.09
N GLU A 257 -11.05 -13.84 -13.91
CA GLU A 257 -10.77 -12.53 -14.47
C GLU A 257 -10.47 -11.54 -13.35
N ALA A 258 -9.45 -10.71 -13.53
CA ALA A 258 -9.13 -9.61 -12.64
C ALA A 258 -9.40 -8.29 -13.38
N HIS A 259 -10.30 -7.48 -12.84
CA HIS A 259 -10.58 -6.13 -13.34
C HIS A 259 -10.07 -5.13 -12.31
N VAL A 260 -9.11 -4.30 -12.72
CA VAL A 260 -8.33 -3.45 -11.80
C VAL A 260 -8.66 -1.98 -12.04
N LEU A 261 -9.13 -1.31 -11.00
CA LEU A 261 -9.45 0.12 -10.99
C LEU A 261 -8.29 0.90 -10.35
N ASP A 262 -7.91 2.01 -10.98
CA ASP A 262 -6.75 2.82 -10.61
C ASP A 262 -7.02 3.63 -9.32
N GLY A 263 -6.29 3.31 -8.25
CA GLY A 263 -6.34 4.04 -6.97
C GLY A 263 -5.94 5.50 -7.07
N ALA A 264 -4.93 5.84 -7.89
CA ALA A 264 -4.47 7.21 -8.10
C ALA A 264 -5.52 8.11 -8.76
N THR A 265 -6.51 7.53 -9.45
CA THR A 265 -7.66 8.25 -10.02
C THR A 265 -8.92 8.20 -9.14
N GLY A 266 -8.82 7.70 -7.91
CA GLY A 266 -9.98 7.45 -7.06
C GLY A 266 -10.93 6.41 -7.68
N TYR A 267 -10.38 5.38 -8.31
CA TYR A 267 -11.09 4.28 -8.98
C TYR A 267 -12.00 4.73 -10.14
N SER A 268 -11.82 5.95 -10.66
CA SER A 268 -12.63 6.48 -11.77
C SER A 268 -12.19 5.99 -13.14
N THR A 269 -11.05 5.32 -13.23
CA THR A 269 -10.52 4.71 -14.44
C THR A 269 -10.08 3.26 -14.21
N TRP A 270 -10.07 2.47 -15.30
CA TRP A 270 -9.56 1.10 -15.29
C TRP A 270 -8.06 1.12 -15.58
N LEU A 271 -7.26 0.46 -14.74
CA LEU A 271 -5.89 0.08 -15.09
C LEU A 271 -5.91 -1.05 -16.11
N ALA A 272 -6.73 -2.08 -15.86
CA ALA A 272 -6.68 -3.29 -16.67
C ALA A 272 -7.91 -4.20 -16.53
N HIS A 273 -8.03 -5.08 -17.53
CA HIS A 273 -8.87 -6.26 -17.51
C HIS A 273 -8.03 -7.45 -17.98
N TRP A 274 -7.81 -8.42 -17.10
CA TRP A 274 -6.94 -9.56 -17.37
C TRP A 274 -7.66 -10.89 -17.16
N ALA A 275 -7.51 -11.79 -18.13
CA ALA A 275 -7.73 -13.21 -17.88
C ALA A 275 -6.50 -13.75 -17.14
N THR A 276 -6.72 -14.32 -15.96
CA THR A 276 -5.63 -14.85 -15.14
C THR A 276 -5.18 -16.23 -15.64
N ALA A 277 -4.02 -16.70 -15.19
CA ALA A 277 -3.58 -18.08 -15.44
C ALA A 277 -4.48 -19.13 -14.77
N ALA A 278 -5.23 -18.73 -13.74
CA ALA A 278 -6.00 -19.62 -12.89
C ALA A 278 -7.35 -20.02 -13.52
N GLY A 279 -7.72 -21.28 -13.32
CA GLY A 279 -9.10 -21.73 -13.54
C GLY A 279 -10.05 -21.15 -12.50
N TYR A 280 -11.34 -21.44 -12.61
CA TYR A 280 -12.34 -20.96 -11.66
C TYR A 280 -12.07 -21.44 -10.24
N GLY A 281 -12.35 -20.55 -9.28
CA GLY A 281 -12.28 -20.89 -7.88
C GLY A 281 -13.46 -21.73 -7.42
N ASN A 282 -13.39 -22.20 -6.18
CA ASN A 282 -14.44 -22.98 -5.54
C ASN A 282 -14.70 -22.50 -4.10
N SER A 283 -15.63 -23.16 -3.40
CA SER A 283 -16.02 -22.81 -2.03
C SER A 283 -14.89 -22.92 -1.00
N SER A 284 -13.83 -23.69 -1.28
CA SER A 284 -12.64 -23.82 -0.43
C SER A 284 -11.51 -22.87 -0.84
N THR A 285 -11.71 -22.04 -1.86
CA THR A 285 -10.73 -21.02 -2.25
C THR A 285 -10.97 -19.74 -1.46
N ARG A 286 -9.90 -19.19 -0.88
CA ARG A 286 -9.84 -17.83 -0.33
C ARG A 286 -8.89 -17.00 -1.19
N TYR A 287 -9.02 -15.68 -1.11
CA TYR A 287 -8.33 -14.75 -2.00
C TYR A 287 -7.73 -13.63 -1.16
N GLY A 288 -6.48 -13.28 -1.45
CA GLY A 288 -5.79 -12.14 -0.87
C GLY A 288 -4.96 -11.42 -1.92
N LEU A 289 -4.64 -10.17 -1.64
CA LEU A 289 -3.66 -9.39 -2.39
C LEU A 289 -2.48 -9.05 -1.47
N GLY A 290 -1.26 -9.11 -2.00
CA GLY A 290 -0.07 -8.64 -1.29
C GLY A 290 1.21 -8.97 -2.05
N ASP A 291 2.26 -8.18 -1.82
CA ASP A 291 3.55 -8.34 -2.50
C ASP A 291 4.31 -9.56 -1.98
N VAL A 292 4.17 -10.72 -2.61
CA VAL A 292 4.79 -11.97 -2.13
C VAL A 292 6.25 -12.05 -2.57
N ASN A 293 6.57 -11.51 -3.74
CA ASN A 293 7.88 -11.64 -4.37
C ASN A 293 8.86 -10.50 -4.01
N GLY A 294 8.40 -9.46 -3.35
CA GLY A 294 9.18 -8.29 -2.96
C GLY A 294 9.38 -7.28 -4.10
N ASP A 295 8.54 -7.25 -5.13
CA ASP A 295 8.67 -6.34 -6.28
C ASP A 295 7.87 -5.02 -6.14
N GLY A 296 7.16 -4.85 -5.02
CA GLY A 296 6.35 -3.68 -4.74
C GLY A 296 4.96 -3.70 -5.39
N ARG A 297 4.53 -4.82 -5.99
CA ARG A 297 3.19 -5.00 -6.54
C ARG A 297 2.43 -6.06 -5.76
N ALA A 298 1.14 -5.84 -5.55
CA ALA A 298 0.27 -6.77 -4.86
C ALA A 298 -0.06 -7.98 -5.76
N ASP A 299 0.56 -9.12 -5.50
CA ASP A 299 0.27 -10.39 -6.16
C ASP A 299 -1.09 -10.95 -5.72
N LEU A 300 -1.75 -11.70 -6.60
CA LEU A 300 -3.01 -12.39 -6.28
C LEU A 300 -2.74 -13.77 -5.70
N VAL A 301 -3.08 -13.95 -4.43
CA VAL A 301 -2.88 -15.20 -3.70
C VAL A 301 -4.21 -15.97 -3.61
N LEU A 302 -4.21 -17.17 -4.17
CA LEU A 302 -5.32 -18.12 -4.10
C LEU A 302 -4.99 -19.18 -3.05
N ILE A 303 -5.81 -19.23 -1.99
CA ILE A 303 -5.54 -20.05 -0.82
C ILE A 303 -6.54 -21.20 -0.80
N GLY A 304 -6.07 -22.40 -1.14
CA GLY A 304 -6.84 -23.64 -1.08
C GLY A 304 -6.84 -24.18 0.35
N THR A 305 -7.95 -24.05 1.06
CA THR A 305 -8.00 -24.38 2.51
C THR A 305 -8.18 -25.86 2.80
N GLY A 306 -8.55 -26.66 1.79
CA GLY A 306 -8.72 -28.10 1.89
C GLY A 306 -10.12 -28.57 1.45
N PRO A 307 -10.25 -29.85 1.05
CA PRO A 307 -9.17 -30.78 0.71
C PRO A 307 -8.37 -30.33 -0.53
N THR A 308 -7.07 -30.60 -0.58
CA THR A 308 -6.17 -30.20 -1.69
C THR A 308 -5.32 -31.39 -2.17
N GLY A 309 -4.55 -31.19 -3.25
CA GLY A 309 -3.71 -32.25 -3.83
C GLY A 309 -2.51 -32.64 -2.95
N SER A 310 -1.96 -31.69 -2.19
CA SER A 310 -0.82 -31.89 -1.28
C SER A 310 -1.22 -32.44 0.10
N GLY A 311 -2.51 -32.49 0.43
CA GLY A 311 -2.97 -32.84 1.78
C GLY A 311 -2.80 -31.70 2.79
N ARG A 312 -2.53 -30.48 2.34
CA ARG A 312 -2.25 -29.29 3.15
C ARG A 312 -3.00 -28.07 2.65
N THR A 313 -2.97 -26.97 3.38
CA THR A 313 -3.35 -25.69 2.74
C THR A 313 -2.35 -25.39 1.62
N GLU A 314 -2.87 -24.95 0.47
CA GLU A 314 -2.07 -24.58 -0.70
C GLU A 314 -2.19 -23.08 -0.96
N ALA A 315 -1.08 -22.45 -1.33
CA ALA A 315 -1.05 -21.07 -1.80
C ALA A 315 -0.58 -21.05 -3.24
N HIS A 316 -1.42 -20.56 -4.15
CA HIS A 316 -1.11 -20.37 -5.55
C HIS A 316 -1.07 -18.88 -5.85
N VAL A 317 0.09 -18.37 -6.24
CA VAL A 317 0.36 -16.93 -6.35
C VAL A 317 0.49 -16.55 -7.82
N LEU A 318 -0.32 -15.60 -8.26
CA LEU A 318 -0.30 -15.03 -9.61
C LEU A 318 0.45 -13.70 -9.59
N ASP A 319 1.34 -13.53 -10.56
CA ASP A 319 2.27 -12.40 -10.61
C ASP A 319 1.61 -11.14 -11.16
N ALA A 320 1.54 -10.09 -10.35
CA ALA A 320 0.97 -8.79 -10.73
C ALA A 320 1.75 -8.09 -11.85
N ALA A 321 3.08 -8.23 -11.92
CA ALA A 321 3.93 -7.66 -12.96
C ALA A 321 3.60 -8.23 -14.36
N THR A 322 2.99 -9.42 -14.43
CA THR A 322 2.50 -10.04 -15.67
C THR A 322 1.00 -9.87 -15.90
N GLY A 323 0.33 -9.03 -15.09
CA GLY A 323 -1.12 -8.90 -15.11
C GLY A 323 -1.84 -10.19 -14.73
N TYR A 324 -1.29 -10.94 -13.76
CA TYR A 324 -1.77 -12.24 -13.30
C TYR A 324 -1.85 -13.34 -14.37
N SER A 325 -1.16 -13.15 -15.51
CA SER A 325 -1.16 -14.13 -16.61
C SER A 325 -0.16 -15.27 -16.40
N THR A 326 0.69 -15.18 -15.38
CA THR A 326 1.65 -16.22 -15.00
C THR A 326 1.59 -16.54 -13.50
N TRP A 327 1.98 -17.76 -13.16
CA TRP A 327 2.14 -18.18 -11.77
C TRP A 327 3.52 -17.75 -11.27
N LEU A 328 3.54 -16.97 -10.19
CA LEU A 328 4.73 -16.74 -9.40
C LEU A 328 5.11 -18.02 -8.65
N ALA A 329 4.11 -18.67 -8.05
CA ALA A 329 4.33 -19.82 -7.18
C ALA A 329 3.10 -20.73 -7.04
N ASN A 330 3.36 -21.99 -6.69
CA ASN A 330 2.35 -22.97 -6.28
C ASN A 330 2.95 -23.78 -5.12
N TRP A 331 2.55 -23.48 -3.89
CA TRP A 331 3.18 -24.03 -2.69
C TRP A 331 2.19 -24.80 -1.83
N ALA A 332 2.62 -25.98 -1.36
CA ALA A 332 2.03 -26.60 -0.18
C ALA A 332 2.62 -25.91 1.06
N THR A 333 1.76 -25.38 1.92
CA THR A 333 2.22 -24.59 3.06
C THR A 333 2.61 -25.46 4.25
N ALA A 334 3.12 -24.85 5.33
CA ALA A 334 3.34 -25.56 6.59
C ALA A 334 2.02 -25.99 7.27
N ALA A 335 0.91 -25.36 6.92
CA ALA A 335 -0.38 -25.58 7.54
C ALA A 335 -1.07 -26.86 7.05
N GLY A 336 -1.69 -27.58 7.99
CA GLY A 336 -2.72 -28.56 7.64
C GLY A 336 -3.94 -27.88 7.02
N TYR A 337 -5.01 -28.63 6.77
CA TYR A 337 -6.26 -28.02 6.34
C TYR A 337 -6.76 -26.99 7.37
N SER A 338 -7.13 -25.82 6.85
CA SER A 338 -7.51 -24.64 7.63
C SER A 338 -8.85 -24.09 7.15
N GLY A 339 -9.72 -24.96 6.66
CA GLY A 339 -11.01 -24.61 6.09
C GLY A 339 -12.15 -24.54 7.12
N ALA A 340 -11.86 -24.34 8.41
CA ALA A 340 -12.94 -24.22 9.38
C ALA A 340 -13.81 -23.00 9.02
N PRO A 341 -15.14 -23.05 9.21
CA PRO A 341 -16.03 -21.96 8.78
C PRO A 341 -15.69 -20.58 9.39
N THR A 342 -15.07 -20.59 10.57
CA THR A 342 -14.67 -19.41 11.31
C THR A 342 -13.27 -18.91 10.95
N ASP A 343 -12.44 -19.73 10.29
CA ASP A 343 -11.10 -19.30 9.89
C ASP A 343 -11.18 -18.17 8.85
N ARG A 344 -10.23 -17.24 8.94
CA ARG A 344 -9.98 -16.23 7.92
C ARG A 344 -8.56 -16.39 7.40
N HIS A 345 -8.39 -16.22 6.10
CA HIS A 345 -7.10 -16.33 5.42
C HIS A 345 -6.80 -14.97 4.82
N LEU A 346 -5.78 -14.32 5.36
CA LEU A 346 -5.40 -12.95 5.03
C LEU A 346 -3.95 -12.94 4.55
N VAL A 347 -3.59 -11.91 3.79
CA VAL A 347 -2.25 -11.74 3.22
C VAL A 347 -1.77 -10.34 3.60
N GLY A 348 -0.54 -10.22 4.11
CA GLY A 348 0.05 -8.95 4.53
C GLY A 348 1.41 -9.13 5.19
N ASP A 349 2.29 -8.12 5.11
CA ASP A 349 3.65 -8.17 5.68
C ASP A 349 3.62 -8.02 7.21
N VAL A 350 3.60 -9.12 7.96
CA VAL A 350 3.48 -9.09 9.43
C VAL A 350 4.86 -8.93 10.08
N ASN A 351 5.91 -9.43 9.43
CA ASN A 351 7.26 -9.45 9.98
C ASN A 351 8.11 -8.21 9.59
N GLY A 352 7.60 -7.33 8.71
CA GLY A 352 8.23 -6.10 8.25
C GLY A 352 9.42 -6.32 7.32
N ASP A 353 9.45 -7.44 6.58
CA ASP A 353 10.53 -7.79 5.65
C ASP A 353 10.28 -7.31 4.21
N GLY A 354 9.12 -6.72 3.96
CA GLY A 354 8.68 -6.19 2.68
C GLY A 354 7.96 -7.21 1.80
N ARG A 355 7.65 -8.41 2.31
CA ARG A 355 6.89 -9.47 1.63
C ARG A 355 5.61 -9.81 2.39
N ALA A 356 4.55 -10.10 1.67
CA ALA A 356 3.25 -10.39 2.25
C ALA A 356 3.14 -11.84 2.74
N ASP A 357 3.11 -12.00 4.06
CA ASP A 357 2.92 -13.25 4.78
C ASP A 357 1.49 -13.79 4.63
N LEU A 358 1.30 -15.09 4.86
CA LEU A 358 -0.02 -15.70 4.95
C LEU A 358 -0.43 -15.84 6.41
N VAL A 359 -1.57 -15.24 6.78
CA VAL A 359 -2.11 -15.29 8.13
C VAL A 359 -3.41 -16.09 8.14
N ILE A 360 -3.45 -17.13 8.97
CA ILE A 360 -4.66 -17.86 9.31
C ILE A 360 -5.14 -17.34 10.66
N VAL A 361 -6.28 -16.65 10.64
CA VAL A 361 -6.92 -16.12 11.85
C VAL A 361 -8.00 -17.10 12.30
N GLY A 362 -7.74 -17.81 13.40
CA GLY A 362 -8.71 -18.64 14.08
C GLY A 362 -9.58 -17.77 14.99
N THR A 363 -10.81 -17.46 14.56
CA THR A 363 -11.66 -16.49 15.27
C THR A 363 -12.42 -17.06 16.46
N GLY A 364 -12.30 -18.37 16.72
CA GLY A 364 -12.94 -19.08 17.83
C GLY A 364 -13.96 -20.15 17.39
N PRO A 365 -14.21 -21.16 18.24
CA PRO A 365 -13.47 -21.49 19.47
C PRO A 365 -12.04 -21.99 19.18
N THR A 366 -11.04 -21.58 19.96
CA THR A 366 -9.62 -21.92 19.77
C THR A 366 -8.99 -22.53 21.03
N GLY A 367 -7.75 -23.03 20.92
CA GLY A 367 -7.04 -23.65 22.05
C GLY A 367 -6.68 -22.67 23.18
N SER A 368 -6.41 -21.41 22.84
CA SER A 368 -6.09 -20.35 23.80
C SER A 368 -7.31 -19.67 24.44
N GLY A 369 -8.52 -19.95 23.94
CA GLY A 369 -9.72 -19.22 24.35
C GLY A 369 -9.83 -17.81 23.78
N ARG A 370 -9.02 -17.48 22.77
CA ARG A 370 -8.90 -16.15 22.16
C ARG A 370 -8.91 -16.24 20.64
N THR A 371 -9.01 -15.12 19.94
CA THR A 371 -8.64 -15.14 18.52
C THR A 371 -7.15 -15.50 18.40
N GLU A 372 -6.79 -16.38 17.47
CA GLU A 372 -5.42 -16.80 17.24
C GLU A 372 -4.97 -16.38 15.85
N ALA A 373 -3.73 -15.89 15.73
CA ALA A 373 -3.08 -15.63 14.46
C ALA A 373 -1.96 -16.65 14.26
N HIS A 374 -2.01 -17.37 13.13
CA HIS A 374 -0.95 -18.28 12.72
C HIS A 374 -0.34 -17.77 11.42
N VAL A 375 0.93 -17.39 11.47
CA VAL A 375 1.60 -16.61 10.43
C VAL A 375 2.65 -17.46 9.73
N LEU A 376 2.55 -17.59 8.40
CA LEU A 376 3.50 -18.31 7.56
C LEU A 376 4.35 -17.34 6.75
N ASP A 377 5.63 -17.65 6.66
CA ASP A 377 6.67 -16.79 6.09
C ASP A 377 6.65 -16.80 4.55
N ALA A 378 6.42 -15.65 3.92
CA ALA A 378 6.50 -15.51 2.47
C ALA A 378 7.90 -15.79 1.91
N ALA A 379 8.96 -15.42 2.64
CA ALA A 379 10.34 -15.58 2.22
C ALA A 379 10.76 -17.07 2.09
N THR A 380 10.03 -17.98 2.74
CA THR A 380 10.25 -19.43 2.63
C THR A 380 9.21 -20.13 1.75
N GLY A 381 8.38 -19.38 1.03
CA GLY A 381 7.26 -19.91 0.26
C GLY A 381 6.17 -20.53 1.13
N TYR A 382 5.91 -19.92 2.29
CA TYR A 382 4.97 -20.38 3.33
C TYR A 382 5.27 -21.77 3.88
N SER A 383 6.52 -22.24 3.77
CA SER A 383 6.93 -23.57 4.26
C SER A 383 7.33 -23.57 5.74
N THR A 384 7.48 -22.39 6.35
CA THR A 384 7.78 -22.19 7.77
C THR A 384 6.78 -21.28 8.45
N TRP A 385 6.54 -21.53 9.74
CA TRP A 385 5.78 -20.63 10.60
C TRP A 385 6.69 -19.52 11.12
N ILE A 386 6.24 -18.27 11.02
CA ILE A 386 6.80 -17.15 11.79
C ILE A 386 6.37 -17.31 13.24
N ALA A 387 5.06 -17.52 13.47
CA ALA A 387 4.52 -17.62 14.81
C ALA A 387 3.10 -18.21 14.87
N HIS A 388 2.72 -18.60 16.09
CA HIS A 388 1.35 -18.85 16.52
C HIS A 388 1.08 -17.98 17.75
N TRP A 389 0.20 -16.98 17.62
CA TRP A 389 -0.05 -16.00 18.68
C TRP A 389 -1.51 -16.03 19.13
N PRO A 390 -1.79 -16.18 20.44
CA PRO A 390 -3.06 -15.76 20.99
C PRO A 390 -3.11 -14.23 20.99
N THR A 391 -4.12 -13.64 20.35
CA THR A 391 -4.23 -12.18 20.27
C THR A 391 -4.89 -11.60 21.53
N ALA A 392 -4.81 -10.29 21.70
CA ALA A 392 -5.51 -9.61 22.79
C ALA A 392 -7.04 -9.69 22.67
N ALA A 393 -7.57 -10.02 21.48
CA ALA A 393 -8.99 -10.19 21.24
C ALA A 393 -9.54 -11.47 21.87
N GLY A 394 -10.79 -11.38 22.35
CA GLY A 394 -11.61 -12.56 22.59
C GLY A 394 -11.96 -13.25 21.26
N TYR A 395 -12.95 -14.14 21.28
CA TYR A 395 -13.48 -14.68 20.02
C TYR A 395 -14.09 -13.55 19.17
N SER A 396 -13.78 -13.58 17.89
CA SER A 396 -14.16 -12.57 16.89
C SER A 396 -14.80 -13.22 15.66
N GLY A 397 -15.44 -14.38 15.85
CA GLY A 397 -16.04 -15.17 14.77
C GLY A 397 -17.51 -14.88 14.52
N GLY A 398 -18.06 -13.80 15.09
CA GLY A 398 -19.47 -13.47 14.90
C GLY A 398 -19.79 -13.12 13.45
N ASP A 399 -21.04 -13.29 13.04
CA ASP A 399 -21.50 -12.95 11.67
C ASP A 399 -21.25 -11.48 11.29
N ASN A 400 -21.00 -10.64 12.29
CA ASN A 400 -20.76 -9.21 12.17
C ASN A 400 -19.28 -8.82 12.23
N ASP A 401 -18.35 -9.77 12.35
CA ASP A 401 -16.93 -9.44 12.41
C ASP A 401 -16.28 -9.65 11.04
N ARG A 402 -15.51 -8.67 10.59
CA ARG A 402 -14.65 -8.77 9.41
C ARG A 402 -13.21 -8.58 9.84
N HIS A 403 -12.30 -9.31 9.20
CA HIS A 403 -10.87 -9.28 9.52
C HIS A 403 -10.12 -8.89 8.26
N VAL A 404 -9.26 -7.90 8.40
CA VAL A 404 -8.41 -7.37 7.33
C VAL A 404 -7.04 -7.07 7.93
N LEU A 405 -6.01 -7.09 7.09
CA LEU A 405 -4.64 -6.77 7.47
C LEU A 405 -4.21 -5.48 6.78
N GLY A 406 -3.52 -4.60 7.49
CA GLY A 406 -2.94 -3.39 6.93
C GLY A 406 -2.16 -2.63 7.99
N ASP A 407 -1.13 -1.89 7.59
CA ASP A 407 -0.31 -1.08 8.49
C ASP A 407 -1.06 0.20 8.90
N VAL A 408 -1.78 0.14 10.01
CA VAL A 408 -2.61 1.25 10.48
C VAL A 408 -1.78 2.29 11.23
N ASN A 409 -0.73 1.84 11.92
CA ASN A 409 0.09 2.70 12.76
C ASN A 409 1.27 3.36 12.00
N GLY A 410 1.58 2.90 10.78
CA GLY A 410 2.68 3.37 9.94
C GLY A 410 4.04 2.90 10.44
N ASP A 411 4.18 1.63 10.84
CA ASP A 411 5.44 1.04 11.31
C ASP A 411 6.06 0.02 10.33
N GLY A 412 5.42 -0.18 9.19
CA GLY A 412 5.81 -1.10 8.13
C GLY A 412 5.35 -2.54 8.36
N ARG A 413 4.46 -2.81 9.31
CA ARG A 413 3.89 -4.14 9.57
C ARG A 413 2.37 -4.12 9.45
N ALA A 414 1.81 -5.20 8.93
CA ALA A 414 0.38 -5.35 8.73
C ALA A 414 -0.33 -5.70 10.04
N ASP A 415 -0.97 -4.69 10.64
CA ASP A 415 -1.81 -4.81 11.82
C ASP A 415 -3.08 -5.62 11.52
N LEU A 416 -3.63 -6.30 12.54
CA LEU A 416 -4.89 -7.00 12.42
C LEU A 416 -6.04 -6.08 12.82
N VAL A 417 -6.91 -5.76 11.88
CA VAL A 417 -8.11 -4.97 12.12
C VAL A 417 -9.34 -5.87 12.11
N ILE A 418 -10.05 -5.85 13.25
CA ILE A 418 -11.35 -6.48 13.41
C ILE A 418 -12.40 -5.38 13.26
N VAL A 419 -13.19 -5.44 12.19
CA VAL A 419 -14.29 -4.51 11.94
C VAL A 419 -15.60 -5.14 12.38
N GLY A 420 -16.17 -4.63 13.48
CA GLY A 420 -17.52 -4.97 13.94
C GLY A 420 -18.58 -4.23 13.12
N THR A 421 -19.36 -4.95 12.32
CA THR A 421 -20.34 -4.39 11.36
C THR A 421 -21.80 -4.43 11.82
N GLY A 422 -22.08 -5.09 12.95
CA GLY A 422 -23.42 -5.23 13.54
C GLY A 422 -23.64 -4.27 14.70
N PRO A 423 -24.73 -4.42 15.50
CA PRO A 423 -24.96 -3.55 16.65
C PRO A 423 -23.75 -3.55 17.58
N THR A 424 -23.06 -2.42 17.65
CA THR A 424 -21.89 -2.21 18.50
C THR A 424 -22.24 -1.29 19.66
N GLY A 425 -21.30 -1.09 20.58
CA GLY A 425 -21.49 -0.17 21.71
C GLY A 425 -21.66 1.28 21.27
N SER A 426 -21.07 1.67 20.14
CA SER A 426 -21.06 3.06 19.65
C SER A 426 -22.25 3.46 18.77
N GLY A 427 -23.08 2.53 18.32
CA GLY A 427 -24.12 2.84 17.34
C GLY A 427 -23.63 2.87 15.88
N ARG A 428 -22.36 2.52 15.63
CA ARG A 428 -21.66 2.60 14.34
C ARG A 428 -20.85 1.34 14.09
N THR A 429 -20.27 1.15 12.91
CA THR A 429 -19.22 0.12 12.83
C THR A 429 -18.03 0.50 13.72
N GLU A 430 -17.32 -0.50 14.25
CA GLU A 430 -16.15 -0.28 15.11
C GLU A 430 -14.93 -1.00 14.52
N ALA A 431 -13.80 -0.31 14.48
CA ALA A 431 -12.51 -0.89 14.14
C ALA A 431 -11.72 -1.15 15.43
N HIS A 432 -11.28 -2.39 15.61
CA HIS A 432 -10.41 -2.80 16.72
C HIS A 432 -9.09 -3.28 16.14
N VAL A 433 -8.00 -2.57 16.45
CA VAL A 433 -6.71 -2.71 15.76
C VAL A 433 -5.69 -3.32 16.72
N LEU A 434 -5.09 -4.45 16.33
CA LEU A 434 -4.07 -5.16 17.08
C LEU A 434 -2.71 -4.97 16.42
N ASP A 435 -1.70 -4.69 17.24
CA ASP A 435 -0.35 -4.35 16.79
C ASP A 435 0.45 -5.58 16.34
N ALA A 436 0.88 -5.61 15.08
CA ALA A 436 1.73 -6.68 14.56
C ALA A 436 3.11 -6.74 15.24
N ALA A 437 3.68 -5.59 15.63
CA ALA A 437 4.99 -5.51 16.27
C ALA A 437 5.04 -6.21 17.64
N THR A 438 3.88 -6.41 18.28
CA THR A 438 3.76 -7.15 19.56
C THR A 438 3.22 -8.57 19.39
N GLY A 439 3.13 -9.07 18.16
CA GLY A 439 2.48 -10.34 17.86
C GLY A 439 0.99 -10.33 18.17
N TYR A 440 0.32 -9.20 17.91
CA TYR A 440 -1.10 -8.95 18.19
C TYR A 440 -1.50 -9.07 19.67
N SER A 441 -0.54 -8.92 20.59
CA SER A 441 -0.80 -8.99 22.03
C SER A 441 -1.22 -7.66 22.65
N THR A 442 -1.12 -6.56 21.90
CA THR A 442 -1.55 -5.22 22.31
C THR A 442 -2.53 -4.62 21.32
N TRP A 443 -3.49 -3.87 21.84
CA TRP A 443 -4.37 -3.03 21.03
C TRP A 443 -3.66 -1.72 20.69
N ILE A 444 -3.68 -1.34 19.41
CA ILE A 444 -3.39 0.02 18.97
C ILE A 444 -4.55 0.91 19.37
N ALA A 445 -5.77 0.50 19.01
CA ALA A 445 -6.97 1.27 19.30
C ALA A 445 -8.28 0.50 19.15
N HIS A 446 -9.34 1.10 19.69
CA HIS A 446 -10.74 0.78 19.41
C HIS A 446 -11.45 2.07 18.98
N TRP A 447 -11.93 2.14 17.74
CA TRP A 447 -12.51 3.35 17.19
C TRP A 447 -13.91 3.11 16.62
N PRO A 448 -14.91 3.93 16.98
CA PRO A 448 -16.12 4.03 16.18
C PRO A 448 -15.76 4.68 14.84
N THR A 449 -16.14 4.04 13.74
CA THR A 449 -15.83 4.58 12.41
C THR A 449 -16.87 5.59 11.95
N ALA A 450 -16.58 6.34 10.87
CA ALA A 450 -17.57 7.22 10.25
C ALA A 450 -18.75 6.45 9.60
N ALA A 451 -18.60 5.14 9.37
CA ALA A 451 -19.62 4.30 8.77
C ALA A 451 -20.66 3.82 9.80
N GLY A 452 -21.94 3.96 9.45
CA GLY A 452 -23.04 3.31 10.17
C GLY A 452 -22.99 1.79 10.03
N TYR A 453 -23.93 1.08 10.65
CA TYR A 453 -24.02 -0.38 10.52
C TYR A 453 -24.09 -0.81 9.06
N GLY A 454 -23.40 -1.91 8.75
CA GLY A 454 -23.26 -2.36 7.37
C GLY A 454 -24.59 -2.84 6.77
N ASP A 455 -24.82 -2.49 5.51
CA ASP A 455 -25.71 -3.24 4.62
C ASP A 455 -24.97 -4.49 4.12
N ALA A 456 -25.70 -5.58 3.85
CA ALA A 456 -25.15 -6.87 3.39
C ALA A 456 -24.37 -6.78 2.06
N THR A 457 -24.55 -5.66 1.34
CA THR A 457 -23.92 -5.33 0.06
C THR A 457 -22.50 -4.77 0.18
N LEU A 458 -22.07 -4.37 1.39
CA LEU A 458 -20.74 -3.81 1.65
C LEU A 458 -19.68 -4.91 1.81
N ARG A 459 -18.49 -4.64 1.27
CA ARG A 459 -17.27 -5.43 1.46
C ARG A 459 -16.19 -4.54 2.06
N TYR A 460 -15.43 -5.06 3.02
CA TYR A 460 -14.38 -4.34 3.74
C TYR A 460 -13.04 -4.89 3.29
N ALA A 461 -12.12 -4.02 2.89
CA ALA A 461 -10.75 -4.34 2.51
C ALA A 461 -9.81 -3.23 3.02
N LEU A 462 -8.57 -3.60 3.33
CA LEU A 462 -7.44 -2.69 3.54
C LEU A 462 -6.48 -2.90 2.38
#